data_AF-T1AKG0-F1
#
_entry.id   AF-T1AKG0-F1
#
_cell.length_a   1.000
_cell.length_b   1.000
_cell.length_c   1.000
_cell.angle_alpha   90.00
_cell.angle_beta   90.00
_cell.angle_gamma   90.00
#
_symmetry.space_group_name_H-M   'P 1'
#
loop_
_entity.id
_entity.type
_entity.pdbx_description
1 polymer ?
#
loop_
_entity_poly.entity_id
_entity_poly.type
_entity_poly.pdbx_seq_one_letter_code
_entity_poly.pdbx_strand_id
1 'polypeptide(L)'
;MLHGMVIQMNDGQLQTLAQLQAFLDGTTAVDFALSAEERYGFIGRTVRRFGYWRLKRAQKAVVLRFLERVSGYSRQQLTRLVKRGGEPGALLKRYRGSRASFASRYTLADVLLLAHTDSLHGTLSGPATKKLMERAWGLYGDRRYERLSGISVAHLYNLRQRSGYQRHRQVWTKT
;
A
#
# COMPACT_ATOMS: atom_id res chain seq x y z
N MET A 1 6.63 -12.01 20.02
CA MET A 1 6.98 -11.50 18.67
C MET A 1 8.50 -11.38 18.61
N LEU A 2 9.17 -12.31 17.93
CA LEU A 2 10.62 -12.22 17.70
C LEU A 2 10.84 -11.00 16.79
N HIS A 3 11.40 -9.93 17.35
CA HIS A 3 11.96 -8.85 16.55
C HIS A 3 13.15 -9.47 15.80
N GLY A 4 12.91 -9.91 14.57
CA GLY A 4 13.99 -10.31 13.68
C GLY A 4 15.00 -9.18 13.60
N MET A 5 16.29 -9.49 13.71
CA MET A 5 17.37 -8.52 13.67
C MET A 5 17.27 -7.70 12.37
N VAL A 6 16.81 -6.45 12.46
CA VAL A 6 16.72 -5.55 11.30
C VAL A 6 18.09 -4.90 11.12
N ILE A 7 18.89 -5.44 10.22
CA ILE A 7 20.15 -4.80 9.81
C ILE A 7 19.80 -3.60 8.94
N GLN A 8 20.01 -2.40 9.49
CA GLN A 8 19.96 -1.16 8.73
C GLN A 8 21.11 -1.17 7.71
N MET A 9 20.77 -1.23 6.42
CA MET A 9 21.77 -1.26 5.36
C MET A 9 22.20 0.15 4.97
N ASN A 10 23.49 0.46 5.16
CA ASN A 10 24.12 1.66 4.59
C ASN A 10 24.81 1.32 3.25
N ASP A 11 24.13 1.56 2.13
CA ASP A 11 24.67 1.31 0.80
C ASP A 11 25.52 2.45 0.23
N GLY A 12 25.78 3.51 1.03
CA GLY A 12 26.57 4.67 0.61
C GLY A 12 28.01 4.35 0.24
N GLN A 13 28.56 3.24 0.74
CA GLN A 13 29.93 2.79 0.41
C GLN A 13 29.99 1.93 -0.86
N LEU A 14 28.84 1.45 -1.37
CA LEU A 14 28.76 0.63 -2.58
C LEU A 14 28.61 1.52 -3.81
N GLN A 15 29.75 2.02 -4.30
CA GLN A 15 29.86 2.97 -5.41
C GLN A 15 30.20 2.30 -6.75
N THR A 16 30.79 1.09 -6.73
CA THR A 16 31.22 0.38 -7.95
C THR A 16 30.50 -0.95 -8.14
N LEU A 17 30.43 -1.43 -9.39
CA LEU A 17 29.84 -2.73 -9.70
C LEU A 17 30.63 -3.89 -9.08
N ALA A 18 31.95 -3.73 -8.93
CA ALA A 18 32.80 -4.70 -8.24
C ALA A 18 32.43 -4.79 -6.75
N GLN A 19 32.16 -3.66 -6.09
CA GLN A 19 31.68 -3.64 -4.71
C GLN A 19 30.29 -4.27 -4.58
N LEU A 20 29.37 -4.06 -5.54
CA LEU A 20 28.10 -4.77 -5.55
C LEU A 20 28.27 -6.28 -5.68
N GLN A 21 29.20 -6.71 -6.54
CA GLN A 21 29.49 -8.13 -6.73
C GLN A 21 30.08 -8.74 -5.45
N ALA A 22 31.09 -8.10 -4.86
CA ALA A 22 31.68 -8.52 -3.59
C ALA A 22 30.64 -8.57 -2.46
N PHE A 23 29.74 -7.59 -2.39
CA PHE A 23 28.62 -7.60 -1.45
C PHE A 23 27.71 -8.81 -1.66
N LEU A 24 27.31 -9.07 -2.90
CA LEU A 24 26.42 -10.20 -3.23
C LEU A 24 27.04 -11.55 -2.87
N ASP A 25 28.34 -11.69 -3.08
CA ASP A 25 29.09 -12.91 -2.78
C ASP A 25 29.27 -13.09 -1.25
N GLY A 26 29.51 -11.99 -0.52
CA GLY A 26 29.69 -12.01 0.93
C GLY A 26 28.41 -12.05 1.79
N THR A 27 27.23 -11.77 1.21
CA THR A 27 25.97 -11.64 1.98
C THR A 27 24.99 -12.78 1.80
N THR A 28 25.46 -13.97 1.43
CA THR A 28 24.59 -15.12 1.12
C THR A 28 23.71 -15.58 2.29
N ALA A 29 24.09 -15.27 3.54
CA ALA A 29 23.36 -15.68 4.76
C ALA A 29 22.57 -14.56 5.47
N VAL A 30 22.49 -13.35 4.91
CA VAL A 30 21.89 -12.19 5.60
C VAL A 30 20.68 -11.66 4.84
N ASP A 31 19.53 -11.64 5.53
CA ASP A 31 18.31 -11.03 5.02
C ASP A 31 18.30 -9.53 5.33
N PHE A 32 18.25 -8.72 4.27
CA PHE A 32 18.08 -7.28 4.36
C PHE A 32 16.63 -6.93 4.04
N ALA A 33 15.97 -6.17 4.92
CA ALA A 33 14.60 -5.75 4.73
C ALA A 33 14.49 -4.23 4.89
N LEU A 34 14.35 -3.53 3.78
CA LEU A 34 13.94 -2.12 3.79
C LEU A 34 12.46 -1.99 4.10
N SER A 35 12.09 -0.91 4.80
CA SER A 35 10.68 -0.54 5.00
C SER A 35 9.99 -0.29 3.65
N ALA A 36 8.67 -0.42 3.60
CA ALA A 36 7.91 -0.25 2.36
C ALA A 36 8.05 1.17 1.76
N GLU A 37 8.32 2.16 2.60
CA GLU A 37 8.49 3.57 2.23
C GLU A 37 9.87 3.83 1.62
N GLU A 38 10.91 3.16 2.13
CA GLU A 38 12.30 3.36 1.70
C GLU A 38 12.63 2.62 0.40
N ARG A 39 11.98 1.47 0.13
CA ARG A 39 12.29 0.62 -1.04
C ARG A 39 12.28 1.38 -2.36
N TYR A 40 11.30 2.24 -2.57
CA TYR A 40 11.16 2.99 -3.82
C TYR A 40 12.27 4.04 -3.99
N GLY A 41 12.56 4.78 -2.90
CA GLY A 41 13.66 5.74 -2.87
C GLY A 41 15.01 5.06 -3.08
N PHE A 42 15.24 3.93 -2.42
CA PHE A 42 16.43 3.11 -2.57
C PHE A 42 16.62 2.64 -4.02
N ILE A 43 15.61 2.01 -4.63
CA ILE A 43 15.68 1.55 -6.03
C ILE A 43 16.00 2.72 -6.95
N GLY A 44 15.30 3.84 -6.80
CA GLY A 44 15.52 5.03 -7.62
C GLY A 44 16.92 5.62 -7.48
N ARG A 45 17.48 5.68 -6.26
CA ARG A 45 18.84 6.19 -6.02
C ARG A 45 19.90 5.24 -6.56
N THR A 46 19.78 3.94 -6.32
CA THR A 46 20.73 2.92 -6.80
C THR A 46 20.81 2.88 -8.32
N VAL A 47 19.66 2.85 -9.01
CA VAL A 47 19.60 2.85 -10.48
C VAL A 47 20.28 4.09 -11.08
N ARG A 48 20.11 5.26 -10.45
CA ARG A 48 20.77 6.51 -10.85
C ARG A 48 22.27 6.48 -10.56
N ARG A 49 22.69 6.07 -9.36
CA ARG A 49 24.09 5.99 -8.93
C ARG A 49 24.94 5.18 -9.91
N PHE A 50 24.45 4.01 -10.33
CA PHE A 50 25.17 3.14 -11.26
C PHE A 50 24.94 3.44 -12.74
N GLY A 51 24.19 4.50 -13.07
CA GLY A 51 23.86 4.84 -14.45
C GLY A 51 23.26 3.66 -15.20
N TYR A 52 22.32 2.93 -14.57
CA TYR A 52 21.83 1.61 -15.01
C TYR A 52 21.52 1.52 -16.51
N TRP A 53 21.00 2.60 -17.09
CA TRP A 53 20.65 2.71 -18.51
C TRP A 53 21.84 2.51 -19.46
N ARG A 54 23.03 2.96 -19.06
CA ARG A 54 24.29 2.86 -19.82
C ARG A 54 25.00 1.52 -19.63
N LEU A 55 24.55 0.69 -18.69
CA LEU A 55 25.19 -0.59 -18.37
C LEU A 55 24.92 -1.67 -19.42
N LYS A 56 25.92 -2.54 -19.64
CA LYS A 56 25.77 -3.77 -20.44
C LYS A 56 24.88 -4.78 -19.71
N ARG A 57 24.34 -5.77 -20.45
CA ARG A 57 23.41 -6.78 -19.92
C ARG A 57 23.93 -7.48 -18.65
N ALA A 58 25.20 -7.87 -18.63
CA ALA A 58 25.81 -8.53 -17.46
C ALA A 58 25.85 -7.60 -16.23
N GLN A 59 26.27 -6.34 -16.43
CA GLN A 59 26.32 -5.33 -15.37
C GLN A 59 24.93 -4.99 -14.82
N LYS A 60 23.92 -4.92 -15.69
CA LYS A 60 22.51 -4.77 -15.29
C LYS A 60 22.04 -5.91 -14.40
N ALA A 61 22.52 -7.13 -14.63
CA ALA A 61 22.16 -8.29 -13.81
C ALA A 61 22.71 -8.17 -12.38
N VAL A 62 23.94 -7.67 -12.22
CA VAL A 62 24.54 -7.42 -10.90
C VAL A 62 23.70 -6.43 -10.09
N VAL A 63 23.33 -5.30 -10.71
CA VAL A 63 22.48 -4.28 -10.05
C VAL A 63 21.11 -4.85 -9.69
N LEU A 64 20.48 -5.64 -10.57
CA LEU A 64 19.17 -6.25 -10.27
C LEU A 64 19.25 -7.25 -9.12
N ARG A 65 20.29 -8.10 -9.07
CA ARG A 65 20.50 -9.05 -7.96
C ARG A 65 20.69 -8.32 -6.63
N PHE A 66 21.44 -7.22 -6.64
CA PHE A 66 21.59 -6.38 -5.46
C PHE A 66 20.26 -5.79 -4.99
N LEU A 67 19.49 -5.21 -5.90
CA LEU A 67 18.17 -4.68 -5.59
C LEU A 67 17.22 -5.77 -5.07
N GLU A 68 17.28 -6.98 -5.61
CA GLU A 68 16.49 -8.13 -5.17
C GLU A 68 16.83 -8.53 -3.73
N ARG A 69 18.12 -8.70 -3.44
CA ARG A 69 18.61 -9.06 -2.09
C ARG A 69 18.19 -8.06 -1.02
N VAL A 70 18.17 -6.77 -1.34
CA VAL A 70 17.96 -5.70 -0.36
C VAL A 70 16.49 -5.27 -0.24
N SER A 71 15.77 -5.22 -1.36
CA SER A 71 14.38 -4.74 -1.36
C SER A 71 13.36 -5.86 -1.11
N GLY A 72 13.78 -7.12 -1.26
CA GLY A 72 12.90 -8.30 -1.21
C GLY A 72 11.88 -8.38 -2.35
N TYR A 73 12.00 -7.53 -3.37
CA TYR A 73 11.15 -7.63 -4.57
C TYR A 73 11.68 -8.66 -5.54
N SER A 74 10.77 -9.38 -6.20
CA SER A 74 11.16 -10.31 -7.25
C SER A 74 11.83 -9.58 -8.40
N ARG A 75 12.74 -10.26 -9.09
CA ARG A 75 13.38 -9.77 -10.32
C ARG A 75 12.41 -9.14 -11.33
N GLN A 76 11.21 -9.71 -11.49
CA GLN A 76 10.20 -9.21 -12.43
C GLN A 76 9.59 -7.88 -11.97
N GLN A 77 9.30 -7.74 -10.67
CA GLN A 77 8.85 -6.48 -10.08
C GLN A 77 9.92 -5.39 -10.22
N LEU A 78 11.17 -5.74 -9.92
CA LEU A 78 12.31 -4.83 -10.07
C LEU A 78 12.50 -4.40 -11.52
N THR A 79 12.42 -5.30 -12.49
CA THR A 79 12.52 -4.94 -13.91
C THR A 79 11.48 -3.87 -14.29
N ARG A 80 10.24 -4.00 -13.79
CA ARG A 80 9.18 -2.99 -14.01
C ARG A 80 9.48 -1.67 -13.29
N LEU A 81 9.96 -1.73 -12.05
CA LEU A 81 10.26 -0.54 -11.25
C LEU A 81 11.47 0.22 -11.78
N VAL A 82 12.55 -0.47 -12.14
CA VAL A 82 13.72 0.11 -12.77
C VAL A 82 13.34 0.74 -14.10
N LYS A 83 12.48 0.08 -14.91
CA LYS A 83 11.97 0.68 -16.14
C LYS A 83 11.32 2.05 -15.89
N ARG A 84 10.52 2.16 -14.82
CA ARG A 84 9.86 3.41 -14.40
C ARG A 84 10.82 4.42 -13.77
N GLY A 85 11.88 3.98 -13.12
CA GLY A 85 12.86 4.83 -12.44
C GLY A 85 13.82 5.56 -13.37
N GLY A 86 13.73 5.35 -14.69
CA GLY A 86 14.47 6.12 -15.70
C GLY A 86 13.75 7.36 -16.18
N GLU A 87 12.48 7.51 -15.84
CA GLU A 87 11.73 8.74 -16.12
C GLU A 87 12.22 9.88 -15.21
N PRO A 88 12.22 11.13 -15.68
CA PRO A 88 12.49 12.28 -14.83
C PRO A 88 11.56 12.32 -13.60
N GLY A 89 12.16 12.41 -12.41
CA GLY A 89 11.43 12.53 -11.14
C GLY A 89 11.64 11.37 -10.15
N ALA A 90 11.05 11.51 -8.96
CA ALA A 90 11.15 10.48 -7.93
C ALA A 90 10.34 9.24 -8.31
N LEU A 91 10.91 8.05 -8.09
CA LEU A 91 10.17 6.79 -8.17
C LEU A 91 9.15 6.74 -7.04
N LEU A 92 7.89 7.09 -7.32
CA LEU A 92 6.82 7.07 -6.32
C LEU A 92 5.99 5.78 -6.39
N LYS A 93 5.52 5.33 -5.23
CA LYS A 93 4.52 4.28 -5.12
C LYS A 93 3.20 4.80 -5.70
N ARG A 94 2.88 4.37 -6.91
CA ARG A 94 1.64 4.75 -7.60
C ARG A 94 0.62 3.63 -7.40
N TYR A 95 -0.15 3.69 -6.31
CA TYR A 95 -1.42 2.96 -6.26
C TYR A 95 -2.41 3.74 -7.11
N ARG A 96 -2.55 3.39 -8.39
CA ARG A 96 -3.67 3.84 -9.21
C ARG A 96 -4.58 2.65 -9.44
N GLY A 97 -5.87 2.83 -9.23
CA GLY A 97 -6.87 1.91 -9.81
C GLY A 97 -6.59 1.85 -11.30
N SER A 98 -6.32 0.64 -11.81
CA SER A 98 -6.19 0.42 -13.24
C SER A 98 -7.50 0.86 -13.92
N ARG A 99 -7.48 1.27 -15.19
CA ARG A 99 -8.73 1.42 -15.97
C ARG A 99 -9.54 0.11 -16.02
N ALA A 100 -8.90 -1.02 -15.68
CA ALA A 100 -9.50 -2.34 -15.51
C ALA A 100 -9.88 -2.68 -14.05
N SER A 101 -9.81 -1.75 -13.09
CA SER A 101 -10.32 -2.00 -11.74
C SER A 101 -11.83 -1.88 -11.71
N PHE A 102 -12.51 -2.82 -11.05
CA PHE A 102 -13.95 -2.73 -10.81
C PHE A 102 -14.29 -1.42 -10.09
N ALA A 103 -15.35 -0.74 -10.57
CA ALA A 103 -15.87 0.44 -9.89
C ALA A 103 -16.29 0.07 -8.46
N SER A 104 -15.93 0.91 -7.49
CA SER A 104 -16.35 0.67 -6.11
C SER A 104 -17.85 0.89 -5.99
N ARG A 105 -18.59 -0.14 -5.55
CA ARG A 105 -20.04 -0.04 -5.32
C ARG A 105 -20.39 0.97 -4.22
N TYR A 106 -19.55 1.09 -3.19
CA TYR A 106 -19.76 1.99 -2.06
C TYR A 106 -18.79 3.17 -2.14
N THR A 107 -19.39 4.33 -2.33
CA THR A 107 -18.72 5.62 -2.46
C THR A 107 -18.27 6.17 -1.11
N LEU A 108 -17.50 7.26 -1.12
CA LEU A 108 -17.16 7.97 0.11
C LEU A 108 -18.42 8.50 0.83
N ALA A 109 -19.43 8.94 0.09
CA ALA A 109 -20.70 9.40 0.67
C ALA A 109 -21.40 8.28 1.46
N ASP A 110 -21.39 7.04 0.94
CA ASP A 110 -21.96 5.89 1.63
C ASP A 110 -21.21 5.56 2.93
N VAL A 111 -19.87 5.70 2.92
CA VAL A 111 -19.03 5.50 4.10
C VAL A 111 -19.32 6.54 5.19
N LEU A 112 -19.48 7.81 4.81
CA LEU A 112 -19.80 8.89 5.73
C LEU A 112 -21.23 8.78 6.27
N LEU A 113 -22.18 8.39 5.41
CA LEU A 113 -23.56 8.15 5.82
C LEU A 113 -23.66 7.01 6.84
N LEU A 114 -22.90 5.92 6.65
CA LEU A 114 -22.79 4.86 7.64
C LEU A 114 -22.21 5.38 8.97
N ALA A 115 -21.13 6.18 8.92
CA ALA A 115 -20.54 6.77 10.12
C ALA A 115 -21.55 7.65 10.89
N HIS A 116 -22.31 8.47 10.16
CA HIS A 116 -23.37 9.30 10.73
C HIS A 116 -24.50 8.45 11.34
N THR A 117 -24.95 7.41 10.64
CA THR A 117 -25.96 6.46 11.16
C THR A 117 -25.49 5.83 12.46
N ASP A 118 -24.24 5.35 12.48
CA ASP A 118 -23.64 4.79 13.68
C ASP A 118 -23.49 5.84 14.80
N SER A 119 -23.43 7.14 14.49
CA SER A 119 -23.37 8.24 15.49
C SER A 119 -24.71 8.47 16.13
N LEU A 120 -25.78 8.43 15.35
CA LEU A 120 -27.15 8.56 15.87
C LEU A 120 -27.56 7.36 16.75
N HIS A 121 -27.01 6.18 16.49
CA HIS A 121 -27.47 4.93 17.09
C HIS A 121 -26.43 4.21 17.98
N GLY A 122 -25.31 4.84 18.31
CA GLY A 122 -24.31 4.27 19.23
C GLY A 122 -23.54 3.04 18.69
N THR A 123 -23.33 2.96 17.38
CA THR A 123 -22.73 1.80 16.66
C THR A 123 -23.38 0.47 17.04
N LEU A 124 -24.54 0.21 16.45
CA LEU A 124 -25.19 -1.08 16.59
C LEU A 124 -24.39 -2.20 15.91
N SER A 125 -24.78 -3.44 16.20
CA SER A 125 -24.27 -4.60 15.48
C SER A 125 -24.49 -4.46 13.97
N GLY A 126 -23.64 -5.10 13.17
CA GLY A 126 -23.78 -5.07 11.70
C GLY A 126 -25.18 -5.47 11.19
N PRO A 127 -25.82 -6.55 11.71
CA PRO A 127 -27.19 -6.90 11.35
C PRO A 127 -28.22 -5.81 11.70
N ALA A 128 -28.14 -5.23 12.90
CA ALA A 128 -29.08 -4.19 13.33
C ALA A 128 -28.93 -2.92 12.48
N THR A 129 -27.68 -2.50 12.22
CA THR A 129 -27.37 -1.34 11.37
C THR A 129 -27.88 -1.57 9.94
N LYS A 130 -27.69 -2.78 9.40
CA LYS A 130 -28.27 -3.16 8.10
C LYS A 130 -29.79 -3.01 8.08
N LYS A 131 -30.50 -3.48 9.11
CA LYS A 131 -31.96 -3.32 9.20
C LYS A 131 -32.41 -1.87 9.28
N LEU A 132 -31.67 -1.00 9.96
CA LEU A 132 -31.96 0.43 9.95
C LEU A 132 -31.86 1.03 8.54
N MET A 133 -30.80 0.70 7.80
CA MET A 133 -30.59 1.22 6.44
C MET A 133 -31.61 0.65 5.44
N GLU A 134 -31.99 -0.63 5.59
CA GLU A 134 -33.09 -1.25 4.82
C GLU A 134 -34.41 -0.51 5.05
N ARG A 135 -34.75 -0.19 6.31
CA ARG A 135 -35.98 0.54 6.65
C ARG A 135 -35.94 1.99 6.19
N ALA A 136 -34.81 2.68 6.36
CA ALA A 136 -34.60 4.04 5.89
C ALA A 136 -34.90 4.16 4.38
N TRP A 137 -34.45 3.19 3.59
CA TRP A 137 -34.77 3.14 2.17
C TRP A 137 -36.21 2.68 1.88
N GLY A 138 -36.57 1.48 2.34
CA GLY A 138 -37.81 0.81 1.91
C GLY A 138 -39.09 1.35 2.54
N LEU A 139 -39.04 1.86 3.77
CA LEU A 139 -40.23 2.38 4.47
C LEU A 139 -40.30 3.91 4.43
N TYR A 140 -39.15 4.58 4.57
CA TYR A 140 -39.10 6.05 4.64
C TYR A 140 -38.69 6.71 3.32
N GLY A 141 -38.35 5.94 2.28
CA GLY A 141 -38.02 6.46 0.96
C GLY A 141 -36.71 7.25 0.92
N ASP A 142 -35.85 7.15 1.93
CA ASP A 142 -34.61 7.92 2.00
C ASP A 142 -33.58 7.37 1.00
N ARG A 143 -33.53 8.01 -0.18
CA ARG A 143 -32.66 7.64 -1.30
C ARG A 143 -31.18 7.60 -0.95
N ARG A 144 -30.75 8.28 0.12
CA ARG A 144 -29.35 8.25 0.57
C ARG A 144 -28.92 6.83 0.96
N TYR A 145 -29.85 6.00 1.43
CA TYR A 145 -29.59 4.62 1.85
C TYR A 145 -29.76 3.58 0.75
N GLU A 146 -30.13 3.95 -0.49
CA GLU A 146 -30.42 3.01 -1.58
C GLU A 146 -29.31 1.95 -1.74
N ARG A 147 -28.04 2.39 -1.88
CA ARG A 147 -26.89 1.48 -2.02
C ARG A 147 -26.60 0.70 -0.73
N LEU A 148 -26.70 1.37 0.42
CA LEU A 148 -26.40 0.78 1.73
C LEU A 148 -27.45 -0.25 2.19
N SER A 149 -28.70 -0.14 1.71
CA SER A 149 -29.76 -1.09 2.01
C SER A 149 -29.42 -2.52 1.57
N GLY A 150 -28.69 -2.65 0.44
CA GLY A 150 -28.25 -3.92 -0.11
C GLY A 150 -26.90 -4.44 0.42
N ILE A 151 -26.31 -3.80 1.45
CA ILE A 151 -24.98 -4.18 1.94
C ILE A 151 -25.00 -5.55 2.64
N SER A 152 -23.91 -6.32 2.49
CA SER A 152 -23.69 -7.50 3.31
C SER A 152 -23.11 -7.09 4.67
N VAL A 153 -23.39 -7.86 5.72
CA VAL A 153 -22.87 -7.58 7.07
C VAL A 153 -21.33 -7.57 7.07
N ALA A 154 -20.70 -8.49 6.34
CA ALA A 154 -19.25 -8.51 6.18
C ALA A 154 -18.72 -7.22 5.51
N HIS A 155 -19.38 -6.75 4.44
CA HIS A 155 -18.94 -5.53 3.77
C HIS A 155 -19.18 -4.27 4.61
N LEU A 156 -20.22 -4.26 5.46
CA LEU A 156 -20.45 -3.19 6.43
C LEU A 156 -19.26 -3.04 7.38
N TYR A 157 -18.73 -4.14 7.93
CA TYR A 157 -17.53 -4.09 8.76
C TYR A 157 -16.30 -3.62 7.98
N ASN A 158 -16.16 -4.00 6.71
CA ASN A 158 -15.09 -3.46 5.85
C ASN A 158 -15.20 -1.95 5.68
N LEU A 159 -16.41 -1.39 5.56
CA LEU A 159 -16.61 0.06 5.51
C LEU A 159 -16.24 0.73 6.84
N ARG A 160 -16.56 0.09 7.99
CA ARG A 160 -16.18 0.59 9.32
C ARG A 160 -14.66 0.62 9.56
N GLN A 161 -13.88 -0.19 8.84
CA GLN A 161 -12.42 -0.17 8.90
C GLN A 161 -11.77 0.84 7.96
N ARG A 162 -12.54 1.51 7.08
CA ARG A 162 -11.98 2.53 6.20
C ARG A 162 -11.59 3.78 6.99
N SER A 163 -10.46 4.38 6.63
CA SER A 163 -9.96 5.61 7.26
C SER A 163 -10.93 6.79 7.18
N GLY A 164 -11.80 6.84 6.16
CA GLY A 164 -12.86 7.85 6.05
C GLY A 164 -13.94 7.69 7.13
N TYR A 165 -14.36 6.45 7.40
CA TYR A 165 -15.30 6.15 8.48
C TYR A 165 -14.65 6.42 9.85
N GLN A 166 -13.44 5.89 10.08
CA GLN A 166 -12.77 6.00 11.37
C GLN A 166 -12.54 7.46 11.76
N ARG A 167 -12.08 8.31 10.83
CA ARG A 167 -11.91 9.75 11.09
C ARG A 167 -13.21 10.45 11.48
N HIS A 168 -14.33 10.10 10.85
CA HIS A 168 -15.63 10.68 11.16
C HIS A 168 -16.23 10.12 12.46
N ARG A 169 -15.86 8.90 12.86
CA ARG A 169 -16.35 8.23 14.08
C ARG A 169 -15.51 8.50 15.32
N GLN A 170 -14.35 9.15 15.18
CA GLN A 170 -13.52 9.50 16.33
C GLN A 170 -14.32 10.41 17.28
N VAL A 171 -14.79 9.81 18.37
CA VAL A 171 -15.33 10.53 19.51
C VAL A 171 -14.12 10.95 20.35
N TRP A 172 -13.81 12.23 20.34
CA TRP A 172 -12.79 12.79 21.22
C TRP A 172 -13.38 12.94 22.61
N THR A 173 -13.13 11.97 23.47
CA THR A 173 -13.38 12.14 24.90
C THR A 173 -12.22 12.99 25.43
N LYS A 174 -12.50 14.22 25.90
CA LYS A 174 -11.51 15.01 26.63
C LYS A 174 -11.08 14.23 27.86
N THR A 175 -9.77 14.05 28.03
CA THR A 175 -9.15 13.69 29.31
C THR A 175 -8.88 14.98 30.09
#